data_AF-A0A7L2TDB6-F1
#
_entry.id   AF-A0A7L2TDB6-F1
#
_cell.length_a   1.000
_cell.length_b   1.000
_cell.length_c   1.000
_cell.angle_alpha   90.00
_cell.angle_beta   90.00
_cell.angle_gamma   90.00
#
_symmetry.space_group_name_H-M   'P 1'
#
loop_
_entity.id
_entity.type
_entity.pdbx_description
1 polymer ?
#
loop_
_entity_poly.entity_id
_entity_poly.type
_entity_poly.pdbx_seq_one_letter_code
_entity_poly.pdbx_strand_id
1 'polypeptide(L)'
;GDEELPRAVNITWSSINFKTILQWQPKPSGYFYTVEIHGRTSNIRRKCIQTSETECDVTDVLRNVNETYTAYILSVRPAEMDNFEEPPFAVSEKFTPYSQTVIGKPEIKNYSQEGSKLNVVFKDPLTPYRFPNGSFQSIQDIFQHDLEYKLYYWKDQSSGKKDVTTKGHKFEISVDSGKNYCFYIQGIIPSRRENRNGQESMVLCTSVERSILDEYGTEVFIIIAVIAVAVIALAIVLPVVLCKRKKAKKARAVREKELLNGV
;
A
#
# COMPACT_ATOMS: atom_id res chain seq x y z
N GLY A 1 -27.99 6.31 -51.10
CA GLY A 1 -28.43 5.34 -50.10
C GLY A 1 -27.85 5.81 -48.79
N ASP A 2 -28.68 5.97 -47.76
CA ASP A 2 -28.18 6.37 -46.45
C ASP A 2 -27.21 5.30 -45.94
N GLU A 3 -25.96 5.70 -45.75
CA GLU A 3 -24.91 4.84 -45.22
C GLU A 3 -25.23 4.57 -43.74
N GLU A 4 -25.45 3.30 -43.37
CA GLU A 4 -25.73 2.89 -41.99
C GLU A 4 -24.59 3.35 -41.08
N LEU A 5 -24.91 4.06 -40.00
CA LEU A 5 -23.89 4.56 -39.09
C LEU A 5 -23.11 3.40 -38.44
N PRO A 6 -21.79 3.53 -38.28
CA PRO A 6 -20.97 2.48 -37.70
C PRO A 6 -21.28 2.31 -36.21
N ARG A 7 -21.41 1.06 -35.77
CA ARG A 7 -21.66 0.72 -34.36
C ARG A 7 -20.39 0.82 -33.54
N ALA A 8 -20.55 1.17 -32.26
CA ALA A 8 -19.45 1.12 -31.32
C ALA A 8 -18.97 -0.34 -31.10
N VAL A 9 -17.69 -0.49 -30.80
CA VAL A 9 -17.03 -1.78 -30.50
C VAL A 9 -16.12 -1.61 -29.29
N ASN A 10 -15.66 -2.74 -28.72
CA ASN A 10 -14.76 -2.75 -27.56
C ASN A 10 -15.31 -1.93 -26.38
N ILE A 11 -16.60 -2.08 -26.09
CA ILE A 11 -17.25 -1.35 -25.00
C ILE A 11 -16.78 -1.93 -23.67
N THR A 12 -16.10 -1.12 -22.87
CA THR A 12 -15.53 -1.53 -21.58
C THR A 12 -15.98 -0.64 -20.44
N TRP A 13 -16.23 -1.26 -19.29
CA TRP A 13 -16.50 -0.60 -18.02
C TRP A 13 -15.21 -0.39 -17.24
N SER A 14 -14.88 0.86 -16.93
CA SER A 14 -13.80 1.20 -16.00
C SER A 14 -14.41 1.74 -14.71
N SER A 15 -14.24 1.02 -13.60
CA SER A 15 -14.87 1.39 -12.31
C SER A 15 -13.94 1.21 -11.13
N ILE A 16 -13.68 2.32 -10.41
CA ILE A 16 -12.89 2.34 -9.18
C ILE A 16 -13.65 3.16 -8.13
N ASN A 17 -13.84 2.61 -6.93
CA ASN A 17 -14.64 3.24 -5.86
C ASN A 17 -15.99 3.79 -6.35
N PHE A 18 -16.68 3.02 -7.20
CA PHE A 18 -17.95 3.37 -7.83
C PHE A 18 -17.92 4.55 -8.83
N LYS A 19 -16.79 5.24 -9.00
CA LYS A 19 -16.58 6.13 -10.16
C LYS A 19 -16.48 5.26 -11.40
N THR A 20 -17.47 5.37 -12.28
CA THR A 20 -17.64 4.45 -13.42
C THR A 20 -17.68 5.20 -14.74
N ILE A 21 -16.74 4.88 -15.62
CA ILE A 21 -16.58 5.45 -16.95
C ILE A 21 -16.71 4.32 -17.97
N LEU A 22 -17.59 4.52 -18.95
CA LEU A 22 -17.67 3.68 -20.14
C LEU A 22 -16.68 4.17 -21.18
N GLN A 23 -16.04 3.24 -21.88
CA GLN A 23 -15.12 3.54 -22.98
C GLN A 23 -15.45 2.62 -24.15
N TRP A 24 -15.30 3.12 -25.37
CA TRP A 24 -15.57 2.37 -26.60
C TRP A 24 -14.73 2.89 -27.76
N GLN A 25 -14.92 2.30 -28.95
CA GLN A 25 -14.30 2.71 -30.20
C GLN A 25 -15.31 2.58 -31.35
N PRO A 26 -15.08 3.15 -32.54
CA PRO A 26 -14.03 4.11 -32.90
C PRO A 26 -14.38 5.56 -32.49
N LYS A 27 -13.46 6.50 -32.75
CA LYS A 27 -13.76 7.93 -32.67
C LYS A 27 -14.72 8.32 -33.79
N PRO A 28 -15.83 9.02 -33.50
CA PRO A 28 -16.82 9.29 -34.53
C PRO A 28 -16.35 10.38 -35.50
N SER A 29 -16.74 10.27 -36.77
CA SER A 29 -16.44 11.24 -37.82
C SER A 29 -17.68 11.42 -38.70
N GLY A 30 -18.31 12.59 -38.63
CA GLY A 30 -19.59 12.85 -39.31
C GLY A 30 -20.83 12.27 -38.61
N TYR A 31 -20.68 11.73 -37.40
CA TYR A 31 -21.79 11.26 -36.53
C TYR A 31 -21.41 11.45 -35.06
N PHE A 32 -22.30 11.08 -34.14
CA PHE A 32 -22.10 11.21 -32.70
C PHE A 32 -22.59 9.97 -31.96
N TYR A 33 -22.23 9.85 -30.69
CA TYR A 33 -22.75 8.82 -29.81
C TYR A 33 -23.74 9.37 -28.78
N THR A 34 -24.70 8.55 -28.38
CA THR A 34 -25.53 8.77 -27.19
C THR A 34 -25.52 7.49 -26.37
N VAL A 35 -25.32 7.60 -25.06
CA VAL A 35 -25.27 6.45 -24.16
C VAL A 35 -26.61 6.29 -23.46
N GLU A 36 -27.16 5.09 -23.49
CA GLU A 36 -28.31 4.70 -22.67
C GLU A 36 -27.90 3.65 -21.64
N ILE A 37 -28.20 3.91 -20.38
CA ILE A 37 -27.99 2.96 -19.29
C ILE A 37 -29.31 2.31 -18.94
N HIS A 38 -29.34 0.99 -19.09
CA HIS A 38 -30.48 0.14 -18.83
C HIS A 38 -30.21 -0.63 -17.54
N GLY A 39 -31.03 -0.41 -16.52
CA GLY A 39 -31.06 -1.22 -15.30
C GLY A 39 -32.14 -2.29 -15.38
N ARG A 40 -32.03 -3.35 -14.58
CA ARG A 40 -33.07 -4.37 -14.46
C ARG A 40 -34.39 -3.83 -13.88
N THR A 41 -34.30 -2.86 -12.97
CA THR A 41 -35.42 -2.24 -12.24
C THR A 41 -35.43 -0.72 -12.38
N SER A 42 -34.28 -0.13 -12.71
CA SER A 42 -34.14 1.31 -12.91
C SER A 42 -34.64 1.74 -14.29
N ASN A 43 -35.28 2.91 -14.36
CA ASN A 43 -35.66 3.54 -15.62
C ASN A 43 -34.42 3.78 -16.49
N ILE A 44 -34.59 3.67 -17.82
CA ILE A 44 -33.55 3.97 -18.79
C ILE A 44 -33.07 5.42 -18.61
N ARG A 45 -31.75 5.62 -18.55
CA ARG A 45 -31.13 6.95 -18.43
C ARG A 45 -30.21 7.23 -19.61
N ARG A 46 -30.43 8.38 -20.27
CA ARG A 46 -29.52 8.88 -21.31
C ARG A 46 -28.36 9.66 -20.69
N LYS A 47 -27.15 9.44 -21.21
CA LYS A 47 -25.91 10.12 -20.84
C LYS A 47 -25.10 10.44 -22.09
N CYS A 48 -24.23 11.45 -21.97
CA CYS A 48 -23.32 11.88 -23.04
C CYS A 48 -24.02 11.99 -24.40
N ILE A 49 -25.10 12.77 -24.45
CA ILE A 49 -25.97 12.91 -25.61
C ILE A 49 -25.21 13.63 -26.72
N GLN A 50 -25.22 13.05 -27.92
CA GLN A 50 -24.51 13.56 -29.10
C GLN A 50 -23.04 13.90 -28.81
N THR A 51 -22.33 13.01 -28.11
CA THR A 51 -20.91 13.19 -27.82
C THR A 51 -20.03 12.77 -29.00
N SER A 52 -18.93 13.50 -29.20
CA SER A 52 -17.84 13.11 -30.11
C SER A 52 -16.71 12.37 -29.38
N GLU A 53 -16.83 12.26 -28.06
CA GLU A 53 -15.91 11.49 -27.23
C GLU A 53 -16.24 10.00 -27.27
N THR A 54 -15.24 9.19 -26.99
CA THR A 54 -15.36 7.73 -26.89
C THR A 54 -15.31 7.24 -25.45
N GLU A 55 -15.65 8.13 -24.52
CA GLU A 55 -15.83 7.83 -23.11
C GLU A 55 -17.01 8.59 -22.53
N CYS A 56 -17.63 8.02 -21.49
CA CYS A 56 -18.74 8.64 -20.80
C CYS A 56 -18.75 8.30 -19.31
N ASP A 57 -18.77 9.34 -18.48
CA ASP A 57 -19.01 9.19 -17.05
C ASP A 57 -20.49 8.94 -16.78
N VAL A 58 -20.77 7.75 -16.25
CA VAL A 58 -22.12 7.26 -15.95
C VAL A 58 -22.32 7.00 -14.45
N THR A 59 -21.39 7.50 -13.62
CA THR A 59 -21.39 7.30 -12.16
C THR A 59 -22.72 7.68 -11.50
N ASP A 60 -23.33 8.79 -11.93
CA ASP A 60 -24.53 9.37 -11.33
C ASP A 60 -25.81 8.56 -11.59
N VAL A 61 -25.82 7.74 -12.64
CA VAL A 61 -26.97 6.88 -13.00
C VAL A 61 -26.87 5.47 -12.44
N LEU A 62 -25.72 5.09 -11.87
CA LEU A 62 -25.47 3.76 -11.28
C LEU A 62 -25.61 3.73 -9.74
N ARG A 63 -26.44 4.62 -9.17
CA ARG A 63 -26.58 4.78 -7.71
C ARG A 63 -27.04 3.51 -6.99
N ASN A 64 -27.89 2.70 -7.63
CA ASN A 64 -28.24 1.40 -7.08
C ASN A 64 -27.11 0.42 -7.38
N VAL A 65 -26.16 0.31 -6.46
CA VAL A 65 -24.92 -0.45 -6.65
C VAL A 65 -25.15 -1.96 -6.77
N ASN A 66 -26.26 -2.47 -6.25
CA ASN A 66 -26.60 -3.91 -6.28
C ASN A 66 -27.27 -4.32 -7.59
N GLU A 67 -27.66 -3.37 -8.42
CA GLU A 67 -28.32 -3.63 -9.69
C GLU A 67 -27.32 -3.97 -10.78
N THR A 68 -27.76 -4.78 -11.74
CA THR A 68 -26.99 -5.08 -12.95
C THR A 68 -27.45 -4.18 -14.07
N TYR A 69 -26.50 -3.48 -14.68
CA TYR A 69 -26.71 -2.53 -15.75
C TYR A 69 -26.13 -3.06 -17.06
N THR A 70 -26.69 -2.57 -18.15
CA THR A 70 -26.18 -2.75 -19.51
C THR A 70 -26.18 -1.38 -20.18
N ALA A 71 -25.12 -1.06 -20.91
CA ALA A 71 -25.02 0.18 -21.66
C ALA A 71 -25.28 -0.05 -23.14
N TYR A 72 -26.06 0.83 -23.73
CA TYR A 72 -26.32 0.89 -25.16
C TYR A 72 -25.64 2.15 -25.69
N ILE A 73 -24.80 1.99 -26.71
CA ILE A 73 -24.08 3.09 -27.35
C ILE A 73 -24.70 3.29 -28.72
N LEU A 74 -25.58 4.29 -28.82
CA LEU A 74 -26.36 4.60 -30.01
C LEU A 74 -25.56 5.54 -30.90
N SER A 75 -25.45 5.23 -32.18
CA SER A 75 -24.77 6.09 -33.17
C SER A 75 -25.83 6.94 -33.85
N VAL A 76 -25.71 8.26 -33.76
CA VAL A 76 -26.75 9.21 -34.16
C VAL A 76 -26.20 10.32 -35.05
N ARG A 77 -27.02 10.81 -35.99
CA ARG A 77 -26.76 12.07 -36.71
C ARG A 77 -27.47 13.25 -36.01
N PRO A 78 -26.97 14.49 -36.15
CA PRO A 78 -27.59 15.67 -35.53
C PRO A 78 -29.05 15.90 -35.89
N ALA A 79 -29.48 15.50 -37.10
CA ALA A 79 -30.78 15.79 -37.67
C ALA A 79 -31.82 14.65 -37.54
N GLU A 80 -31.44 13.48 -37.01
CA GLU A 80 -32.27 12.27 -37.06
C GLU A 80 -32.95 11.92 -35.72
N MET A 81 -32.91 12.80 -34.71
CA MET A 81 -33.54 12.52 -33.41
C MET A 81 -35.08 12.53 -33.45
N ASP A 82 -35.68 13.09 -34.50
CA ASP A 82 -37.13 13.11 -34.78
C ASP A 82 -37.58 11.98 -35.73
N ASN A 83 -36.66 11.12 -36.19
CA ASN A 83 -37.02 9.94 -36.98
C ASN A 83 -37.48 8.79 -36.08
N PHE A 84 -38.50 8.05 -36.52
CA PHE A 84 -39.06 6.88 -35.82
C PHE A 84 -38.17 5.63 -35.92
N GLU A 85 -37.07 5.69 -36.65
CA GLU A 85 -36.15 4.56 -36.85
C GLU A 85 -35.14 4.50 -35.70
N GLU A 86 -35.00 3.31 -35.10
CA GLU A 86 -34.08 3.11 -33.99
C GLU A 86 -32.62 3.19 -34.48
N PRO A 87 -31.80 4.11 -33.95
CA PRO A 87 -30.44 4.29 -34.44
C PRO A 87 -29.58 3.05 -34.15
N PRO A 88 -28.58 2.75 -35.00
CA PRO A 88 -27.75 1.57 -34.81
C PRO A 88 -26.96 1.68 -33.51
N PHE A 89 -27.01 0.63 -32.70
CA PHE A 89 -26.39 0.59 -31.38
C PHE A 89 -25.53 -0.66 -31.17
N ALA A 90 -24.62 -0.55 -30.21
CA ALA A 90 -23.90 -1.67 -29.64
C ALA A 90 -24.14 -1.75 -28.13
N VAL A 91 -24.04 -2.96 -27.59
CA VAL A 91 -24.41 -3.27 -26.21
C VAL A 91 -23.15 -3.69 -25.44
N SER A 92 -22.98 -3.15 -24.24
CA SER A 92 -21.88 -3.55 -23.35
C SER A 92 -22.13 -4.91 -22.71
N GLU A 93 -21.06 -5.51 -22.18
CA GLU A 93 -21.23 -6.55 -21.16
C GLU A 93 -21.99 -6.03 -19.94
N LYS A 94 -22.57 -6.95 -19.18
CA LYS A 94 -23.30 -6.63 -17.95
C LYS A 94 -22.34 -6.12 -16.87
N PHE A 95 -22.78 -5.12 -16.13
CA PHE A 95 -22.00 -4.52 -15.04
C PHE A 95 -22.84 -4.36 -13.78
N THR A 96 -22.38 -4.96 -12.68
CA THR A 96 -22.94 -4.81 -11.34
C THR A 96 -21.92 -4.08 -10.46
N PRO A 97 -22.14 -2.79 -10.11
CA PRO A 97 -21.15 -2.00 -9.39
C PRO A 97 -20.65 -2.68 -8.10
N TYR A 98 -21.57 -3.25 -7.30
CA TYR A 98 -21.23 -3.90 -6.03
C TYR A 98 -20.33 -5.13 -6.16
N SER A 99 -20.35 -5.85 -7.28
CA SER A 99 -19.46 -7.02 -7.47
C SER A 99 -18.23 -6.72 -8.31
N GLN A 100 -18.31 -5.73 -9.21
CA GLN A 100 -17.28 -5.50 -10.22
C GLN A 100 -16.47 -4.21 -10.04
N THR A 101 -16.91 -3.21 -9.25
CA THR A 101 -16.05 -2.03 -8.99
C THR A 101 -14.76 -2.46 -8.31
N VAL A 102 -13.63 -1.95 -8.77
CA VAL A 102 -12.35 -2.15 -8.09
C VAL A 102 -12.32 -1.28 -6.83
N ILE A 103 -11.84 -1.84 -5.72
CA ILE A 103 -11.57 -1.08 -4.51
C ILE A 103 -10.27 -0.30 -4.72
N GLY A 104 -10.31 1.02 -4.59
CA GLY A 104 -9.14 1.88 -4.68
C GLY A 104 -8.20 1.73 -3.48
N LYS A 105 -7.01 2.30 -3.60
CA LYS A 105 -5.96 2.17 -2.56
C LYS A 105 -6.36 2.88 -1.27
N PRO A 106 -6.25 2.23 -0.09
CA PRO A 106 -6.42 2.89 1.19
C PRO A 106 -5.31 3.91 1.45
N GLU A 107 -5.62 4.96 2.21
CA GLU A 107 -4.65 6.01 2.54
C GLU A 107 -4.11 5.82 3.96
N ILE A 108 -2.83 5.49 4.10
CA ILE A 108 -2.17 5.39 5.41
C ILE A 108 -2.03 6.79 5.99
N LYS A 109 -2.59 7.04 7.19
CA LYS A 109 -2.56 8.35 7.85
C LYS A 109 -1.40 8.49 8.80
N ASN A 110 -1.18 7.48 9.61
CA ASN A 110 -0.06 7.43 10.53
C ASN A 110 0.37 5.99 10.76
N TYR A 111 1.60 5.85 11.21
CA TYR A 111 2.15 4.59 11.67
C TYR A 111 3.22 4.88 12.71
N SER A 112 3.36 4.00 13.69
CA SER A 112 4.40 4.08 14.70
C SER A 112 4.85 2.69 15.09
N GLN A 113 6.14 2.55 15.39
CA GLN A 113 6.69 1.33 15.97
C GLN A 113 7.26 1.66 17.35
N GLU A 114 6.68 1.06 18.37
CA GLU A 114 7.06 1.22 19.77
C GLU A 114 7.49 -0.14 20.31
N GLY A 115 8.81 -0.31 20.49
CA GLY A 115 9.40 -1.60 20.87
C GLY A 115 9.02 -2.71 19.89
N SER A 116 8.24 -3.68 20.38
CA SER A 116 7.78 -4.84 19.62
C SER A 116 6.37 -4.70 19.06
N LYS A 117 5.83 -3.47 18.95
CA LYS A 117 4.49 -3.22 18.40
C LYS A 117 4.53 -2.24 17.23
N LEU A 118 3.91 -2.61 16.12
CA LEU A 118 3.66 -1.73 14.97
C LEU A 118 2.17 -1.37 14.94
N ASN A 119 1.89 -0.07 15.04
CA ASN A 119 0.57 0.50 14.86
C ASN A 119 0.47 1.15 13.48
N VAL A 120 -0.61 0.89 12.75
CA VAL A 120 -0.89 1.52 11.46
C VAL A 120 -2.35 1.96 11.44
N VAL A 121 -2.60 3.25 11.18
CA VAL A 121 -3.96 3.78 10.99
C VAL A 121 -4.09 4.31 9.57
N PHE A 122 -5.23 4.01 8.95
CA PHE A 122 -5.51 4.37 7.57
C PHE A 122 -6.94 4.91 7.43
N LYS A 123 -7.26 5.47 6.26
CA LYS A 123 -8.62 5.89 5.89
C LYS A 123 -9.14 5.11 4.70
N ASP A 124 -10.46 4.96 4.71
CA ASP A 124 -11.20 4.39 3.60
C ASP A 124 -11.10 5.29 2.35
N PRO A 125 -10.97 4.68 1.17
CA PRO A 125 -11.24 5.35 -0.08
C PRO A 125 -12.67 5.93 -0.12
N LEU A 126 -12.79 7.16 -0.61
CA LEU A 126 -14.07 7.83 -0.81
C LEU A 126 -14.70 7.43 -2.15
N THR A 127 -16.03 7.52 -2.19
CA THR A 127 -16.84 7.29 -3.38
C THR A 127 -17.47 8.60 -3.85
N PRO A 128 -17.93 8.69 -5.11
CA PRO A 128 -18.65 9.86 -5.61
C PRO A 128 -20.04 10.06 -5.00
N TYR A 129 -20.57 9.07 -4.28
CA TYR A 129 -21.89 9.16 -3.66
C TYR A 129 -21.84 9.97 -2.38
N ARG A 130 -22.92 10.72 -2.11
CA ARG A 130 -23.00 11.60 -0.94
C ARG A 130 -24.10 11.15 0.00
N PHE A 131 -23.87 11.35 1.30
CA PHE A 131 -24.91 11.31 2.32
C PHE A 131 -25.83 12.53 2.21
N PRO A 132 -27.02 12.51 2.84
CA PRO A 132 -27.92 13.67 2.91
C PRO A 132 -27.28 14.92 3.51
N ASN A 133 -26.28 14.76 4.38
CA ASN A 133 -25.50 15.85 4.97
C ASN A 133 -24.43 16.46 4.03
N GLY A 134 -24.32 15.97 2.79
CA GLY A 134 -23.38 16.46 1.77
C GLY A 134 -21.98 15.83 1.82
N SER A 135 -21.63 15.07 2.86
CA SER A 135 -20.34 14.35 2.93
C SER A 135 -20.30 13.17 1.95
N PHE A 136 -19.11 12.84 1.44
CA PHE A 136 -18.92 11.67 0.58
C PHE A 136 -18.99 10.38 1.39
N GLN A 137 -19.68 9.38 0.83
CA GLN A 137 -19.69 8.03 1.36
C GLN A 137 -18.34 7.38 1.09
N SER A 138 -17.81 6.67 2.07
CA SER A 138 -16.65 5.79 1.91
C SER A 138 -17.04 4.46 1.28
N ILE A 139 -16.06 3.67 0.83
CA ILE A 139 -16.33 2.30 0.41
C ILE A 139 -16.83 1.42 1.55
N GLN A 140 -16.44 1.72 2.81
CA GLN A 140 -16.87 1.00 4.00
C GLN A 140 -18.36 1.24 4.29
N ASP A 141 -18.89 2.43 3.99
CA ASP A 141 -20.32 2.74 4.12
C ASP A 141 -21.20 1.91 3.18
N ILE A 142 -20.65 1.53 2.02
CA ILE A 142 -21.37 0.77 0.98
C ILE A 142 -21.20 -0.73 1.19
N PHE A 143 -19.98 -1.23 1.38
CA PHE A 143 -19.70 -2.65 1.54
C PHE A 143 -19.94 -3.17 2.95
N GLN A 144 -19.88 -2.30 3.96
CA GLN A 144 -20.14 -2.65 5.35
C GLN A 144 -19.32 -3.88 5.78
N HIS A 145 -19.97 -4.95 6.24
CA HIS A 145 -19.29 -6.13 6.79
C HIS A 145 -18.58 -7.00 5.74
N ASP A 146 -18.82 -6.75 4.46
CA ASP A 146 -18.21 -7.48 3.34
C ASP A 146 -16.81 -6.97 3.02
N LEU A 147 -16.46 -5.76 3.44
CA LEU A 147 -15.13 -5.18 3.27
C LEU A 147 -14.23 -5.54 4.47
N GLU A 148 -13.04 -6.02 4.14
CA GLU A 148 -11.94 -6.25 5.06
C GLU A 148 -10.69 -5.55 4.55
N TYR A 149 -9.78 -5.19 5.44
CA TYR A 149 -8.48 -4.67 5.08
C TYR A 149 -7.40 -5.65 5.47
N LYS A 150 -6.44 -5.84 4.57
CA LYS A 150 -5.29 -6.71 4.77
C LYS A 150 -4.01 -5.90 4.76
N LEU A 151 -3.25 -6.01 5.84
CA LEU A 151 -1.91 -5.44 5.96
C LEU A 151 -0.90 -6.51 5.59
N TYR A 152 -0.10 -6.24 4.57
CA TYR A 152 1.10 -7.03 4.25
C TYR A 152 2.30 -6.34 4.85
N TYR A 153 3.13 -7.07 5.59
CA TYR A 153 4.31 -6.51 6.26
C TYR A 153 5.48 -7.50 6.24
N TRP A 154 6.69 -6.96 6.20
CA TRP A 154 7.92 -7.74 6.20
C TRP A 154 9.05 -6.97 6.89
N LYS A 155 10.04 -7.70 7.39
CA LYS A 155 11.27 -7.11 7.89
C LYS A 155 12.02 -6.46 6.73
N ASP A 156 12.56 -5.27 6.96
CA ASP A 156 13.47 -4.64 6.00
C ASP A 156 14.60 -5.62 5.64
N GLN A 157 14.92 -5.73 4.35
CA GLN A 157 15.89 -6.68 3.78
C GLN A 157 15.55 -8.18 3.93
N SER A 158 14.30 -8.54 4.26
CA SER A 158 13.81 -9.92 4.26
C SER A 158 12.87 -10.19 3.07
N SER A 159 12.87 -11.43 2.56
CA SER A 159 11.92 -11.89 1.53
C SER A 159 10.59 -12.39 2.10
N GLY A 160 10.54 -12.72 3.40
CA GLY A 160 9.35 -13.27 4.04
C GLY A 160 8.28 -12.21 4.33
N LYS A 161 7.22 -12.19 3.52
CA LYS A 161 6.00 -11.38 3.76
C LYS A 161 5.05 -12.11 4.70
N LYS A 162 4.55 -11.38 5.69
CA LYS A 162 3.46 -11.78 6.59
C LYS A 162 2.24 -10.93 6.31
N ASP A 163 1.08 -11.40 6.74
CA ASP A 163 -0.15 -10.64 6.61
C ASP A 163 -1.08 -10.79 7.81
N VAL A 164 -1.96 -9.80 7.97
CA VAL A 164 -3.04 -9.79 8.95
C VAL A 164 -4.24 -9.05 8.37
N THR A 165 -5.44 -9.42 8.80
CA THR A 165 -6.69 -8.81 8.35
C THR A 165 -7.41 -8.11 9.52
N THR A 166 -8.13 -7.03 9.21
CA THR A 166 -9.00 -6.32 10.15
C THR A 166 -10.26 -5.83 9.43
N LYS A 167 -11.33 -5.60 10.19
CA LYS A 167 -12.55 -4.90 9.72
C LYS A 167 -12.60 -3.42 10.15
N GLY A 168 -11.61 -2.98 10.94
CA GLY A 168 -11.49 -1.59 11.38
C GLY A 168 -10.44 -0.81 10.58
N HIS A 169 -10.10 0.38 11.08
CA HIS A 169 -9.15 1.30 10.43
C HIS A 169 -7.76 1.31 11.10
N LYS A 170 -7.51 0.38 12.01
CA LYS A 170 -6.26 0.24 12.75
C LYS A 170 -5.74 -1.20 12.67
N PHE A 171 -4.45 -1.32 12.43
CA PHE A 171 -3.69 -2.53 12.71
C PHE A 171 -2.79 -2.30 13.92
N GLU A 172 -2.76 -3.30 14.82
CA GLU A 172 -1.80 -3.38 15.91
C GLU A 172 -1.18 -4.77 15.85
N ILE A 173 0.08 -4.85 15.40
CA ILE A 173 0.77 -6.13 15.18
C ILE A 173 2.06 -6.22 15.99
N SER A 174 2.40 -7.42 16.43
CA SER A 174 3.68 -7.68 17.10
C SER A 174 4.82 -7.87 16.10
N VAL A 175 5.90 -7.15 16.32
CA VAL A 175 7.10 -7.12 15.47
C VAL A 175 8.37 -7.30 16.31
N ASP A 176 9.48 -7.66 15.66
CA ASP A 176 10.77 -7.82 16.32
C ASP A 176 11.31 -6.43 16.72
N SER A 177 11.65 -6.25 18.00
CA SER A 177 12.22 -4.99 18.49
C SER A 177 13.56 -4.68 17.80
N GLY A 178 13.84 -3.40 17.57
CA GLY A 178 15.09 -2.94 16.94
C GLY A 178 15.22 -3.28 15.44
N LYS A 179 14.17 -3.80 14.81
CA LYS A 179 14.13 -4.07 13.36
C LYS A 179 13.16 -3.13 12.65
N ASN A 180 13.55 -2.70 11.46
CA ASN A 180 12.69 -1.94 10.57
C ASN A 180 11.73 -2.88 9.83
N TYR A 181 10.54 -2.39 9.57
CA TYR A 181 9.49 -3.12 8.86
C TYR A 181 8.91 -2.28 7.75
N CYS A 182 8.70 -2.89 6.58
CA CYS A 182 7.97 -2.29 5.48
C CYS A 182 6.60 -2.94 5.34
N PHE A 183 5.61 -2.17 4.92
CA PHE A 183 4.24 -2.64 4.82
C PHE A 183 3.40 -1.85 3.80
N TYR A 184 2.32 -2.47 3.36
CA TYR A 184 1.24 -1.83 2.59
C TYR A 184 -0.11 -2.45 2.96
N ILE A 185 -1.19 -1.74 2.65
CA ILE A 185 -2.56 -2.12 2.95
C ILE A 185 -3.33 -2.28 1.64
N GLN A 186 -4.25 -3.24 1.61
CA GLN A 186 -5.17 -3.46 0.50
C GLN A 186 -6.56 -3.79 1.04
N GLY A 187 -7.61 -3.24 0.42
CA GLY A 187 -8.99 -3.64 0.70
C GLY A 187 -9.34 -4.96 0.01
N ILE A 188 -10.13 -5.80 0.68
CA ILE A 188 -10.52 -7.12 0.20
C ILE A 188 -12.02 -7.32 0.45
N ILE A 189 -12.74 -7.87 -0.54
CA ILE A 189 -14.09 -8.40 -0.35
C ILE A 189 -14.02 -9.91 -0.53
N PRO A 190 -13.93 -10.71 0.55
CA PRO A 190 -13.67 -12.15 0.46
C PRO A 190 -14.72 -12.93 -0.34
N SER A 191 -15.96 -12.44 -0.39
CA SER A 191 -17.09 -13.06 -1.09
C SER A 191 -16.98 -12.97 -2.62
N ARG A 192 -16.18 -12.04 -3.15
CA ARG A 192 -16.02 -11.85 -4.60
C ARG A 192 -15.09 -12.88 -5.23
N ARG A 193 -15.42 -13.27 -6.46
CA ARG A 193 -14.56 -14.11 -7.32
C ARG A 193 -13.55 -13.27 -8.11
N GLU A 194 -14.02 -12.21 -8.74
CA GLU A 194 -13.23 -11.22 -9.48
C GLU A 194 -13.14 -9.92 -8.68
N ASN A 195 -12.09 -9.12 -8.89
CA ASN A 195 -11.88 -7.86 -8.16
C ASN A 195 -12.03 -8.04 -6.63
N ARG A 196 -11.59 -9.20 -6.14
CA ARG A 196 -11.57 -9.57 -4.72
C ARG A 196 -10.62 -8.68 -3.94
N ASN A 197 -9.44 -8.44 -4.51
CA ASN A 197 -8.40 -7.60 -3.92
C ASN A 197 -8.42 -6.24 -4.62
N GLY A 198 -8.42 -5.16 -3.83
CA GLY A 198 -8.36 -3.79 -4.32
C GLY A 198 -6.95 -3.37 -4.78
N GLN A 199 -6.72 -2.08 -4.93
CA GLN A 199 -5.39 -1.55 -5.20
C GLN A 199 -4.55 -1.51 -3.92
N GLU A 200 -3.25 -1.77 -4.07
CA GLU A 200 -2.30 -1.68 -2.97
C GLU A 200 -2.02 -0.21 -2.60
N SER A 201 -1.93 0.09 -1.31
CA SER A 201 -1.41 1.38 -0.84
C SER A 201 0.05 1.54 -1.22
N MET A 202 0.59 2.74 -1.01
CA MET A 202 2.04 2.92 -1.03
C MET A 202 2.71 2.04 0.02
N VAL A 203 3.92 1.56 -0.30
CA VAL A 203 4.77 0.87 0.66
C VAL A 203 5.41 1.92 1.57
N LEU A 204 5.28 1.73 2.88
CA LEU A 204 5.92 2.55 3.91
C LEU A 204 6.81 1.67 4.77
N CYS A 205 7.90 2.25 5.28
CA CYS A 205 8.85 1.55 6.13
C CYS A 205 9.06 2.31 7.44
N THR A 206 9.18 1.58 8.54
CA THR A 206 9.54 2.16 9.83
C THR A 206 11.04 2.45 9.89
N SER A 207 11.39 3.48 10.64
CA SER A 207 12.77 3.80 11.00
C SER A 207 12.86 3.80 12.52
N VAL A 208 13.30 2.70 13.11
CA VAL A 208 13.61 2.67 14.54
C VAL A 208 14.99 3.29 14.71
N GLU A 209 15.09 4.40 15.46
CA GLU A 209 16.39 4.93 15.88
C GLU A 209 17.12 3.83 16.64
N ARG A 210 18.18 3.31 16.03
CA ARG A 210 19.02 2.29 16.65
C ARG A 210 19.74 2.97 17.79
N SER A 211 19.39 2.61 19.04
CA SER A 211 20.27 2.95 20.14
C SER A 211 21.63 2.31 19.88
N ILE A 212 22.71 3.04 20.15
CA ILE A 212 24.10 2.60 19.93
C ILE A 212 24.39 1.23 20.61
N LEU A 213 23.58 0.87 21.61
CA LEU A 213 23.64 -0.41 22.33
C LEU A 213 23.19 -1.62 21.47
N ASP A 214 22.29 -1.43 20.50
CA ASP A 214 21.79 -2.50 19.63
C ASP A 214 22.70 -2.76 18.41
N GLU A 215 23.50 -1.77 18.01
CA GLU A 215 24.43 -1.89 16.88
C GLU A 215 25.70 -2.66 17.26
N TYR A 216 26.21 -2.40 18.47
CA TYR A 216 27.35 -3.09 19.03
C TYR A 216 26.82 -4.07 20.07
N GLY A 217 26.35 -5.24 19.61
CA GLY A 217 25.79 -6.27 20.48
C GLY A 217 26.67 -6.57 21.70
N THR A 218 26.12 -7.26 22.70
CA THR A 218 26.79 -7.58 23.98
C THR A 218 28.22 -8.11 23.84
N GLU A 219 28.55 -8.76 22.72
CA GLU A 219 29.91 -9.19 22.36
C GLU A 219 30.94 -8.06 22.33
N VAL A 220 30.58 -6.88 21.81
CA VAL A 220 31.50 -5.72 21.74
C VAL A 220 31.79 -5.19 23.14
N PHE A 221 30.79 -5.16 24.03
CA PHE A 221 30.99 -4.79 25.43
C PHE A 221 31.90 -5.77 26.17
N ILE A 222 31.79 -7.07 25.89
CA ILE A 222 32.68 -8.09 26.44
C ILE A 222 34.12 -7.86 25.94
N ILE A 223 34.32 -7.60 24.65
CA ILE A 223 35.64 -7.33 24.06
C ILE A 223 36.29 -6.10 24.71
N ILE A 224 35.54 -5.00 24.86
CA ILE A 224 36.03 -3.77 25.52
C ILE A 224 36.41 -4.05 26.98
N ALA A 225 35.59 -4.81 27.71
CA ALA A 225 35.89 -5.18 29.10
C ALA A 225 37.17 -6.02 29.21
N VAL A 226 37.36 -7.00 28.33
CA VAL A 226 38.57 -7.84 28.31
C VAL A 226 39.82 -7.01 28.02
N ILE A 227 39.76 -6.09 27.04
CA ILE A 227 40.87 -5.19 26.71
C ILE A 227 41.20 -4.29 27.91
N ALA A 228 40.20 -3.72 28.58
CA ALA A 228 40.40 -2.88 29.75
C ALA A 228 41.10 -3.63 30.89
N VAL A 229 40.67 -4.86 31.18
CA VAL A 229 41.31 -5.71 32.21
C VAL A 229 42.75 -6.06 31.83
N ALA A 230 43.02 -6.37 30.56
CA ALA A 230 44.38 -6.66 30.08
C ALA A 230 45.32 -5.45 30.23
N VAL A 231 44.85 -4.25 29.91
CA VAL A 231 45.61 -3.00 30.08
C VAL A 231 45.91 -2.73 31.55
N ILE A 232 44.92 -2.90 32.43
CA ILE A 232 45.10 -2.73 33.89
C ILE A 232 46.11 -3.76 34.43
N ALA A 233 46.00 -5.02 34.02
CA ALA A 233 46.93 -6.06 34.42
C ALA A 233 48.36 -5.76 33.96
N LEU A 234 48.55 -5.33 32.71
CA LEU A 234 49.86 -4.92 32.20
C LEU A 234 50.40 -3.70 32.96
N ALA A 235 49.56 -2.72 33.26
CA ALA A 235 49.93 -1.54 34.02
C ALA A 235 50.38 -1.87 35.46
N ILE A 236 49.90 -2.97 36.07
CA ILE A 236 50.34 -3.43 37.39
C ILE A 236 51.58 -4.32 37.29
N VAL A 237 51.60 -5.26 36.34
CA VAL A 237 52.67 -6.25 36.21
C VAL A 237 53.98 -5.62 35.72
N LEU A 238 53.92 -4.69 34.76
CA LEU A 238 55.12 -4.06 34.19
C LEU A 238 55.95 -3.30 35.25
N PRO A 239 55.36 -2.42 36.10
CA PRO A 239 56.10 -1.79 37.20
C PRO A 239 56.68 -2.81 38.18
N VAL A 240 55.92 -3.85 38.54
CA VAL A 240 56.39 -4.87 39.50
C VAL A 240 57.58 -5.64 38.94
N VAL A 241 57.53 -6.06 37.67
CA VAL A 241 58.62 -6.76 37.00
C VAL A 241 59.84 -5.85 36.83
N LEU A 242 59.65 -4.58 36.44
CA LEU A 242 60.74 -3.61 36.32
C LEU A 242 61.38 -3.30 37.69
N CYS A 243 60.59 -3.19 38.75
CA CYS A 243 61.07 -3.00 40.12
C CYS A 243 61.86 -4.22 40.60
N LYS A 244 61.37 -5.45 40.36
CA LYS A 244 62.11 -6.68 40.71
C LYS A 244 63.41 -6.79 39.90
N ARG A 245 63.40 -6.47 38.60
CA ARG A 245 64.62 -6.45 37.76
C ARG A 245 65.63 -5.38 38.21
N LYS A 246 65.18 -4.18 38.60
CA LYS A 246 66.06 -3.14 39.16
C LYS A 246 66.68 -3.58 40.48
N LYS A 247 65.89 -4.20 41.39
CA LYS A 247 66.42 -4.75 42.65
C LYS A 247 67.43 -5.87 42.41
N ALA A 248 67.15 -6.79 41.49
CA ALA A 248 68.07 -7.87 41.12
C ALA A 248 69.38 -7.34 40.49
N LYS A 249 69.31 -6.34 39.60
CA LYS A 249 70.50 -5.67 39.04
C LYS A 249 71.33 -4.97 40.12
N LYS A 250 70.69 -4.26 41.07
CA LYS A 250 71.41 -3.64 42.20
C LYS A 250 72.08 -4.70 43.09
N ALA A 251 71.40 -5.80 43.41
CA ALA A 251 71.97 -6.89 44.19
C ALA A 251 73.16 -7.56 43.49
N ARG A 252 73.09 -7.73 42.16
CA ARG A 252 74.20 -8.30 41.38
C ARG A 252 75.41 -7.37 41.32
N ALA A 253 75.18 -6.06 41.14
CA ALA A 253 76.24 -5.05 41.13
C ALA A 253 76.92 -4.85 42.49
N VAL A 254 76.20 -5.05 43.60
CA VAL A 254 76.79 -5.05 44.96
C VAL A 254 77.69 -6.29 45.13
N ARG A 255 77.23 -7.46 44.72
CA ARG A 255 78.01 -8.71 44.76
C ARG A 255 79.29 -8.64 43.90
N GLU A 256 79.22 -8.00 42.74
CA GLU A 256 80.36 -7.80 41.84
C GLU A 256 81.39 -6.84 42.43
N LYS A 257 80.95 -5.79 43.15
CA LYS A 257 81.83 -4.88 43.89
C LYS A 257 82.49 -5.52 45.12
N GLU A 258 81.79 -6.41 45.83
CA GLU A 258 82.38 -7.18 46.94
C GLU A 258 83.46 -8.16 46.44
N LEU A 259 83.29 -8.75 45.25
CA LEU A 259 84.29 -9.63 44.63
C LEU A 259 85.54 -8.89 44.11
N LEU A 260 85.42 -7.60 43.76
CA LEU A 260 86.53 -6.77 43.26
C LEU A 260 87.33 -6.06 44.37
N ASN A 261 86.75 -5.88 45.56
CA ASN A 261 87.43 -5.29 46.72
C ASN A 261 88.05 -6.34 47.67
N GLY A 262 88.04 -7.62 47.28
CA GLY A 262 88.57 -8.76 48.04
C GLY A 262 89.93 -9.28 47.57
N VAL A 263 90.73 -8.46 46.88
CA VAL A 263 92.14 -8.72 46.53
C VAL A 263 93.01 -7.59 47.03
#